data_AF-A0A1W1HNE4-F1
#
_entry.id   AF-A0A1W1HNE4-F1
#
_cell.length_a   1.000
_cell.length_b   1.000
_cell.length_c   1.000
_cell.angle_alpha   90.00
_cell.angle_beta   90.00
_cell.angle_gamma   90.00
#
_symmetry.space_group_name_H-M   'P 1'
#
loop_
_entity.id
_entity.type
_entity.pdbx_description
1 polymer ?
#
loop_
_entity_poly.entity_id
_entity_poly.type
_entity_poly.pdbx_seq_one_letter_code
_entity_poly.pdbx_strand_id
1 'polypeptide(L)'
;MSGKTVRPKRGPTDRSVLDMSARQARAFFLKPESYCRLDLPPYFDFGRLLRPVEKFLTIKPLASLKLKPRDFEDVNYTIYSNKDGRYAWRPFQLIHPVLYVDLAHSMTESIAWAAIRSRFQEFSKDPKIRCLSIPQESLTKKKDQGAQILHWWQGIEQASIDLALDFAYVLHGDITDCYASIYTHSIAWALHGKSTAKAKRRDLSLSGNAIDFRLQNMQHGQTNGIPQGSVLVDLIAEMVLGYADLELSQRLADTKITDFQVGLVRNFVCEA
;
A
#
# COMPACT_ATOMS: atom_id res chain seq x y z
N MET A 1 32.04 38.15 19.25
CA MET A 1 31.06 37.68 18.24
C MET A 1 31.36 36.23 17.92
N SER A 2 30.70 35.29 18.60
CA SER A 2 30.86 33.85 18.31
C SER A 2 29.94 33.49 17.15
N GLY A 3 30.53 33.12 16.02
CA GLY A 3 29.82 32.71 14.82
C GLY A 3 29.02 31.45 15.08
N LYS A 4 27.69 31.53 14.98
CA LYS A 4 26.82 30.36 14.96
C LYS A 4 27.15 29.56 13.68
N THR A 5 27.91 28.48 13.82
CA THR A 5 28.00 27.43 12.82
C THR A 5 26.61 26.88 12.54
N VAL A 6 26.04 27.27 11.40
CA VAL A 6 24.80 26.70 10.87
C VAL A 6 25.07 25.23 10.61
N ARG A 7 24.47 24.35 11.41
CA ARG A 7 24.53 22.90 11.15
C ARG A 7 23.97 22.65 9.75
N PRO A 8 24.64 21.87 8.88
CA PRO A 8 24.12 21.56 7.56
C PRO A 8 22.73 20.92 7.72
N LYS A 9 21.74 21.37 6.94
CA LYS A 9 20.42 20.74 6.87
C LYS A 9 20.63 19.26 6.59
N ARG A 10 20.28 18.39 7.54
CA ARG A 10 20.31 16.94 7.33
C ARG A 10 19.36 16.64 6.17
N GLY A 11 19.82 15.85 5.20
CA GLY A 11 18.97 15.36 4.11
C GLY A 11 17.79 14.53 4.64
N PRO A 12 16.79 14.25 3.79
CA PRO A 12 15.64 13.44 4.19
C PRO A 12 16.09 12.08 4.72
N THR A 13 15.46 11.60 5.79
CA THR A 13 15.77 10.31 6.45
C THR A 13 15.07 9.13 5.80
N ASP A 14 14.05 9.41 5.01
CA ASP A 14 13.17 8.47 4.34
C ASP A 14 12.64 9.09 3.05
N ARG A 15 12.01 8.26 2.22
CA ARG A 15 11.41 8.66 0.95
C ARG A 15 10.16 7.84 0.67
N SER A 16 9.12 8.51 0.17
CA SER A 16 7.88 7.85 -0.25
C SER A 16 8.11 6.96 -1.47
N VAL A 17 7.46 5.80 -1.50
CA VAL A 17 7.46 4.95 -2.69
C VAL A 17 6.94 5.69 -3.92
N LEU A 18 6.02 6.64 -3.76
CA LEU A 18 5.46 7.42 -4.88
C LEU A 18 6.48 8.37 -5.54
N ASP A 19 7.56 8.70 -4.85
CA ASP A 19 8.66 9.50 -5.43
C ASP A 19 9.60 8.65 -6.28
N MET A 20 9.43 7.33 -6.27
CA MET A 20 10.29 6.38 -6.98
C MET A 20 10.01 6.34 -8.49
N SER A 21 11.07 6.14 -9.27
CA SER A 21 10.94 5.63 -10.64
C SER A 21 10.39 4.19 -10.61
N ALA A 22 9.85 3.70 -11.72
CA ALA A 22 9.30 2.35 -11.79
C ALA A 22 10.34 1.27 -11.39
N ARG A 23 11.60 1.44 -11.81
CA ARG A 23 12.72 0.57 -11.42
C ARG A 23 13.01 0.61 -9.91
N GLN A 24 13.02 1.80 -9.32
CA GLN A 24 13.24 1.97 -7.88
C GLN A 24 12.09 1.37 -7.07
N ALA A 25 10.84 1.61 -7.47
CA ALA A 25 9.66 1.04 -6.83
C ALA A 25 9.68 -0.49 -6.89
N ARG A 26 10.08 -1.07 -8.04
CA ARG A 26 10.26 -2.53 -8.17
C ARG A 26 11.29 -3.07 -7.17
N ALA A 27 12.47 -2.45 -7.13
CA ALA A 27 13.52 -2.85 -6.21
C ALA A 27 13.07 -2.75 -4.75
N PHE A 28 12.31 -1.70 -4.41
CA PHE A 28 11.69 -1.52 -3.10
C PHE A 28 10.71 -2.66 -2.78
N PHE A 29 9.71 -2.92 -3.62
CA PHE A 29 8.74 -3.98 -3.36
C PHE A 29 9.35 -5.39 -3.29
N LEU A 30 10.47 -5.63 -3.97
CA LEU A 30 11.16 -6.93 -3.96
C LEU A 30 12.16 -7.09 -2.80
N LYS A 31 12.28 -6.11 -1.90
CA LYS A 31 13.02 -6.31 -0.64
C LYS A 31 12.35 -7.41 0.19
N PRO A 32 13.14 -8.24 0.92
CA PRO A 32 12.59 -9.24 1.83
C PRO A 32 11.61 -8.66 2.87
N GLU A 33 11.93 -7.48 3.43
CA GLU A 33 11.09 -6.77 4.40
C GLU A 33 9.84 -6.12 3.79
N SER A 34 9.82 -5.90 2.47
CA SER A 34 8.62 -5.44 1.77
C SER A 34 7.69 -6.59 1.42
N TYR A 35 8.24 -7.77 1.12
CA TYR A 35 7.49 -8.99 0.84
C TYR A 35 6.76 -9.52 2.08
N CYS A 36 7.43 -9.55 3.23
CA CYS A 36 6.85 -9.98 4.50
C CYS A 36 7.19 -8.96 5.58
N ARG A 37 6.15 -8.33 6.15
CA ARG A 37 6.28 -7.34 7.22
C ARG A 37 6.27 -7.95 8.63
N LEU A 38 6.08 -9.25 8.75
CA LEU A 38 6.16 -9.92 10.04
C LEU A 38 7.62 -9.89 10.53
N ASP A 39 7.82 -9.56 11.80
CA ASP A 39 9.16 -9.67 12.40
C ASP A 39 9.44 -11.15 12.66
N LEU A 40 10.04 -11.78 11.65
CA LEU A 40 10.45 -13.18 11.70
C LEU A 40 11.86 -13.30 12.27
N PRO A 41 12.21 -14.47 12.86
CA PRO A 41 13.57 -14.74 13.29
C PRO A 41 14.61 -14.47 12.19
N PRO A 42 15.82 -14.03 12.54
CA PRO A 42 16.81 -13.50 11.58
C PRO A 42 17.31 -14.53 10.55
N TYR A 43 17.02 -15.81 10.75
CA TYR A 43 17.36 -16.88 9.82
C TYR A 43 16.35 -17.03 8.66
N PHE A 44 15.21 -16.35 8.70
CA PHE A 44 14.31 -16.26 7.55
C PHE A 44 14.81 -15.19 6.56
N ASP A 45 15.36 -15.64 5.43
CA ASP A 45 15.86 -14.76 4.35
C ASP A 45 15.07 -15.01 3.05
N PHE A 46 14.00 -14.22 2.84
CA PHE A 46 13.22 -14.27 1.60
C PHE A 46 14.01 -13.75 0.38
N GLY A 47 15.14 -13.07 0.56
CA GLY A 47 15.97 -12.60 -0.55
C GLY A 47 16.55 -13.75 -1.37
N ARG A 48 16.89 -14.88 -0.72
CA ARG A 48 17.34 -16.11 -1.40
C ARG A 48 16.24 -16.76 -2.24
N LEU A 49 14.98 -16.48 -1.93
CA LEU A 49 13.81 -16.99 -2.65
C LEU A 49 13.37 -16.03 -3.76
N LEU A 50 13.29 -14.74 -3.47
CA LEU A 50 12.78 -13.72 -4.41
C LEU A 50 13.74 -13.50 -5.59
N ARG A 51 15.06 -13.45 -5.37
CA ARG A 51 16.03 -13.17 -6.46
C ARG A 51 15.99 -14.22 -7.59
N PRO A 52 16.03 -15.54 -7.32
CA PRO A 52 15.87 -16.54 -8.38
C PRO A 52 14.52 -16.46 -9.09
N VAL A 53 13.43 -16.19 -8.35
CA VAL A 53 12.07 -16.07 -8.91
C VAL A 53 11.96 -14.86 -9.84
N GLU A 54 12.49 -13.70 -9.43
CA GLU A 54 12.57 -12.49 -10.26
C GLU A 54 13.34 -12.74 -11.55
N LYS A 55 14.53 -13.38 -11.45
CA LYS A 55 15.32 -13.74 -12.62
C LYS A 55 14.55 -14.67 -13.56
N PHE A 56 13.87 -15.67 -13.01
CA PHE A 56 13.06 -16.61 -13.78
C PHE A 56 11.90 -15.91 -14.50
N LEU A 57 11.12 -15.08 -13.80
CA LEU A 57 9.97 -14.38 -14.36
C LEU A 57 10.33 -13.29 -15.37
N THR A 58 11.56 -12.76 -15.31
CA THR A 58 12.10 -11.85 -16.33
C THR A 58 12.27 -12.56 -17.68
N ILE A 59 12.64 -13.84 -17.66
CA ILE A 59 12.84 -14.65 -18.87
C ILE A 59 11.51 -15.27 -19.32
N LYS A 60 10.72 -15.78 -18.38
CA LYS A 60 9.50 -16.52 -18.63
C LYS A 60 8.34 -15.96 -17.79
N PRO A 61 7.57 -15.00 -18.32
CA PRO A 61 6.47 -14.38 -17.59
C PRO A 61 5.45 -15.42 -17.12
N LEU A 62 4.78 -15.16 -15.99
CA LEU A 62 3.80 -16.09 -15.42
C LEU A 62 2.69 -16.47 -16.42
N ALA A 63 2.23 -15.53 -17.24
CA ALA A 63 1.23 -15.77 -18.29
C ALA A 63 1.65 -16.81 -19.34
N SER A 64 2.97 -17.04 -19.52
CA SER A 64 3.50 -18.07 -20.42
C SER A 64 3.58 -19.46 -19.78
N LEU A 65 3.50 -19.51 -18.45
CA LEU A 65 3.37 -20.75 -17.70
C LEU A 65 1.89 -21.12 -17.75
N LYS A 66 1.56 -22.31 -18.24
CA LYS A 66 0.17 -22.81 -18.29
C LYS A 66 -0.35 -23.17 -16.88
N LEU A 67 -0.21 -22.25 -15.95
CA LEU A 67 -0.60 -22.35 -14.55
C LEU A 67 -1.90 -21.58 -14.36
N LYS A 68 -2.79 -22.12 -13.53
CA LYS A 68 -4.03 -21.48 -13.14
C LYS A 68 -4.12 -21.39 -11.62
N PRO A 69 -3.40 -20.46 -10.97
CA PRO A 69 -3.44 -20.30 -9.51
C PRO A 69 -4.87 -20.12 -8.98
N ARG A 70 -5.73 -19.48 -9.78
CA ARG A 70 -7.16 -19.29 -9.53
C ARG A 70 -7.92 -20.59 -9.23
N ASP A 71 -7.44 -21.74 -9.74
CA ASP A 71 -8.14 -23.02 -9.62
C ASP A 71 -7.77 -23.76 -8.31
N PHE A 72 -6.88 -23.20 -7.49
CA PHE A 72 -6.40 -23.82 -6.25
C PHE A 72 -6.74 -22.96 -5.03
N GLU A 73 -7.08 -23.63 -3.93
CA GLU A 73 -7.19 -23.00 -2.61
C GLU A 73 -5.81 -22.89 -1.97
N ASP A 74 -5.67 -22.01 -0.96
CA ASP A 74 -4.47 -21.88 -0.12
C ASP A 74 -3.15 -21.67 -0.88
N VAL A 75 -3.20 -20.99 -2.03
CA VAL A 75 -1.99 -20.62 -2.79
C VAL A 75 -1.09 -19.69 -1.97
N ASN A 76 -1.68 -18.86 -1.12
CA ASN A 76 -0.97 -18.06 -0.14
C ASN A 76 -0.99 -18.76 1.23
N TYR A 77 0.11 -18.64 1.98
CA TYR A 77 0.19 -19.21 3.32
C TYR A 77 -0.30 -18.21 4.37
N THR A 78 -1.30 -18.60 5.18
CA THR A 78 -1.89 -17.73 6.19
C THR A 78 -1.23 -17.94 7.57
N ILE A 79 -0.78 -16.86 8.18
CA ILE A 79 -0.21 -16.77 9.52
C ILE A 79 -1.14 -15.91 10.37
N TYR A 80 -1.64 -16.44 11.48
CA TYR A 80 -2.43 -15.67 12.42
C TYR A 80 -1.52 -15.04 13.47
N SER A 81 -1.62 -13.71 13.61
CA SER A 81 -0.96 -12.96 14.68
C SER A 81 -2.00 -12.50 15.68
N ASN A 82 -1.64 -12.53 16.97
CA ASN A 82 -2.50 -12.03 18.03
C ASN A 82 -2.47 -10.50 18.01
N LYS A 83 -3.65 -9.87 17.93
CA LYS A 83 -3.76 -8.42 17.90
C LYS A 83 -3.56 -7.82 19.29
N ASP A 84 -4.29 -8.33 20.31
CA ASP A 84 -4.41 -7.68 21.63
C ASP A 84 -4.54 -8.68 22.82
N GLY A 85 -4.12 -9.95 22.66
CA GLY A 85 -4.12 -10.96 23.75
C GLY A 85 -5.49 -11.52 24.14
N ARG A 86 -6.60 -10.87 23.77
CA ARG A 86 -7.97 -11.15 24.26
C ARG A 86 -8.95 -11.53 23.15
N TYR A 87 -8.61 -12.49 22.27
CA TYR A 87 -9.48 -13.12 21.24
C TYR A 87 -9.53 -12.49 19.83
N ALA A 88 -8.78 -11.43 19.54
CA ALA A 88 -8.70 -10.88 18.18
C ALA A 88 -7.46 -11.41 17.42
N TRP A 89 -7.69 -12.19 16.36
CA TRP A 89 -6.64 -12.71 15.48
C TRP A 89 -6.62 -11.93 14.17
N ARG A 90 -5.42 -11.54 13.73
CA ARG A 90 -5.20 -10.88 12.45
C ARG A 90 -4.53 -11.84 11.48
N PRO A 91 -5.17 -12.19 10.34
CA PRO A 91 -4.54 -13.00 9.32
C PRO A 91 -3.53 -12.17 8.53
N PHE A 92 -2.31 -12.68 8.44
CA PHE A 92 -1.28 -12.24 7.52
C PHE A 92 -1.06 -13.33 6.48
N GLN A 93 -0.92 -12.96 5.22
CA GLN A 93 -0.72 -13.89 4.12
C GLN A 93 0.66 -13.69 3.50
N LEU A 94 1.47 -14.75 3.56
CA LEU A 94 2.66 -14.88 2.72
C LEU A 94 2.19 -15.24 1.32
N ILE A 95 2.14 -14.23 0.45
CA ILE A 95 1.75 -14.40 -0.96
C ILE A 95 2.76 -15.31 -1.65
N HIS A 96 2.30 -16.29 -2.43
CA HIS A 96 3.23 -17.17 -3.16
C HIS A 96 4.30 -16.35 -3.93
N PRO A 97 5.61 -16.62 -3.78
CA PRO A 97 6.67 -15.74 -4.30
C PRO A 97 6.56 -15.44 -5.80
N VAL A 98 6.18 -16.44 -6.60
CA VAL A 98 5.96 -16.28 -8.05
C VAL A 98 4.81 -15.29 -8.35
N LEU A 99 3.73 -15.35 -7.58
CA LEU A 99 2.57 -14.46 -7.76
C LEU A 99 2.87 -13.05 -7.25
N TYR A 100 3.60 -12.95 -6.14
CA TYR A 100 4.05 -11.67 -5.60
C TYR A 100 4.96 -10.93 -6.58
N VAL A 101 5.98 -11.61 -7.11
CA VAL A 101 6.91 -11.01 -8.07
C VAL A 101 6.20 -10.63 -9.37
N ASP A 102 5.29 -11.46 -9.87
CA ASP A 102 4.48 -11.13 -11.06
C ASP A 102 3.60 -9.88 -10.84
N LEU A 103 2.98 -9.75 -9.66
CA LEU A 103 2.22 -8.55 -9.30
C LEU A 103 3.12 -7.32 -9.17
N ALA A 104 4.27 -7.44 -8.50
CA ALA A 104 5.23 -6.36 -8.36
C ALA A 104 5.74 -5.89 -9.73
N HIS A 105 6.04 -6.81 -10.65
CA HIS A 105 6.41 -6.48 -12.03
C HIS A 105 5.30 -5.72 -12.74
N SER A 106 4.06 -6.22 -12.70
CA SER A 106 2.93 -5.59 -13.38
C SER A 106 2.62 -4.19 -12.87
N MET A 107 2.69 -3.96 -11.54
CA MET A 107 2.49 -2.63 -10.96
C MET A 107 3.62 -1.65 -11.30
N THR A 108 4.83 -2.17 -11.53
CA THR A 108 6.05 -1.37 -11.76
C THR A 108 6.51 -1.40 -13.21
N GLU A 109 5.62 -1.69 -14.15
CA GLU A 109 5.82 -1.33 -15.55
C GLU A 109 5.71 0.19 -15.70
N SER A 110 6.51 0.79 -16.59
CA SER A 110 6.64 2.25 -16.68
C SER A 110 5.29 2.98 -16.84
N ILE A 111 4.40 2.46 -17.70
CA ILE A 111 3.07 3.03 -17.95
C ILE A 111 2.15 2.82 -16.74
N ALA A 112 2.12 1.60 -16.20
CA ALA A 112 1.29 1.27 -15.04
C ALA A 112 1.68 2.10 -13.80
N TRP A 113 2.98 2.21 -13.53
CA TRP A 113 3.52 2.97 -12.41
C TRP A 113 3.25 4.47 -12.54
N ALA A 114 3.39 5.02 -13.75
CA ALA A 114 3.04 6.41 -14.01
C ALA A 114 1.55 6.69 -13.75
N ALA A 115 0.66 5.79 -14.19
CA ALA A 115 -0.77 5.89 -13.92
C ALA A 115 -1.09 5.82 -12.41
N ILE A 116 -0.46 4.90 -11.69
CA ILE A 116 -0.60 4.79 -10.22
C ILE A 116 -0.20 6.11 -9.54
N ARG A 117 0.99 6.64 -9.87
CA ARG A 117 1.47 7.91 -9.31
C ARG A 117 0.54 9.08 -9.63
N SER A 118 0.07 9.17 -10.87
CA SER A 118 -0.87 10.22 -11.29
C SER A 118 -2.18 10.17 -10.49
N ARG A 119 -2.67 8.96 -10.15
CA ARG A 119 -3.89 8.81 -9.36
C ARG A 119 -3.70 9.19 -7.91
N PHE A 120 -2.57 8.83 -7.28
CA PHE A 120 -2.25 9.32 -5.94
C PHE A 120 -2.12 10.85 -5.89
N GLN A 121 -1.53 11.48 -6.91
CA GLN A 121 -1.49 12.94 -7.01
C GLN A 121 -2.90 13.56 -7.10
N GLU A 122 -3.83 12.87 -7.75
CA GLU A 122 -5.23 13.31 -7.80
C GLU A 122 -5.94 13.16 -6.46
N PHE A 123 -5.73 12.05 -5.76
CA PHE A 123 -6.27 11.84 -4.40
C PHE A 123 -5.80 12.92 -3.43
N SER A 124 -4.55 13.38 -3.56
CA SER A 124 -3.98 14.41 -2.70
C SER A 124 -4.27 15.85 -3.13
N LYS A 125 -5.17 16.09 -4.10
CA LYS A 125 -5.48 17.45 -4.57
C LYS A 125 -6.17 18.30 -3.50
N ASP A 126 -6.99 17.68 -2.66
CA ASP A 126 -7.63 18.37 -1.55
C ASP A 126 -6.66 18.43 -0.36
N PRO A 127 -6.10 19.61 -0.02
CA PRO A 127 -5.15 19.73 1.09
C PRO A 127 -5.78 19.46 2.46
N LYS A 128 -7.11 19.40 2.55
CA LYS A 128 -7.84 19.05 3.76
C LYS A 128 -7.77 17.58 4.08
N ILE A 129 -7.43 16.73 3.11
CA ILE A 129 -7.26 15.29 3.31
C ILE A 129 -5.80 14.92 3.14
N ARG A 130 -5.17 14.43 4.21
CA ARG A 130 -3.75 14.05 4.22
C ARG A 130 -3.61 12.56 4.46
N CYS A 131 -2.97 11.85 3.53
CA CYS A 131 -2.59 10.45 3.70
C CYS A 131 -1.14 10.36 4.21
N LEU A 132 -0.96 9.83 5.42
CA LEU A 132 0.35 9.65 6.07
C LEU A 132 0.82 8.19 6.07
N SER A 133 0.06 7.29 5.44
CA SER A 133 0.28 5.85 5.45
C SER A 133 0.86 5.29 4.14
N ILE A 134 1.22 6.16 3.19
CA ILE A 134 1.96 5.76 1.99
C ILE A 134 3.29 5.12 2.41
N PRO A 135 3.65 3.94 1.86
CA PRO A 135 4.90 3.26 2.20
C PRO A 135 6.16 4.12 2.02
N GLN A 136 7.02 4.09 3.03
CA GLN A 136 8.30 4.79 3.09
C GLN A 136 9.49 3.83 3.02
N GLU A 137 10.52 4.22 2.27
CA GLU A 137 11.84 3.62 2.32
C GLU A 137 12.74 4.41 3.26
N SER A 138 13.44 3.73 4.16
CA SER A 138 14.49 4.32 4.98
C SER A 138 15.74 4.58 4.14
N LEU A 139 16.25 5.81 4.19
CA LEU A 139 17.54 6.20 3.59
C LEU A 139 18.70 6.06 4.59
N THR A 140 18.43 5.48 5.75
CA THR A 140 19.38 5.29 6.85
C THR A 140 19.60 3.79 7.13
N LYS A 141 20.35 3.47 8.18
CA LYS A 141 20.52 2.08 8.64
C LYS A 141 19.28 1.50 9.33
N LYS A 142 18.23 2.29 9.54
CA LYS A 142 16.97 1.81 10.14
C LYS A 142 16.20 0.96 9.12
N LYS A 143 15.42 -0.02 9.60
CA LYS A 143 14.45 -0.78 8.79
C LYS A 143 13.38 0.15 8.20
N ASP A 144 12.86 -0.17 7.02
CA ASP A 144 11.80 0.61 6.35
C ASP A 144 10.54 0.73 7.23
N GLN A 145 10.14 -0.36 7.90
CA GLN A 145 9.02 -0.36 8.84
C GLN A 145 9.20 0.65 9.98
N GLY A 146 10.41 0.78 10.51
CA GLY A 146 10.71 1.75 11.57
C GLY A 146 10.64 3.19 11.08
N ALA A 147 11.05 3.45 9.82
CA ALA A 147 10.90 4.74 9.19
C ALA A 147 9.42 5.07 8.94
N GLN A 148 8.62 4.12 8.46
CA GLN A 148 7.17 4.27 8.28
C GLN A 148 6.47 4.66 9.58
N ILE A 149 6.73 3.93 10.67
CA ILE A 149 6.12 4.19 11.98
C ILE A 149 6.49 5.59 12.47
N LEU A 150 7.76 5.97 12.34
CA LEU A 150 8.22 7.28 12.79
C LEU A 150 7.62 8.41 11.95
N HIS A 151 7.59 8.27 10.62
CA HIS A 151 6.98 9.22 9.70
C HIS A 151 5.51 9.46 10.05
N TRP A 152 4.77 8.37 10.23
CA TRP A 152 3.37 8.36 10.65
C TRP A 152 3.16 9.05 11.99
N TRP A 153 3.89 8.63 13.03
CA TRP A 153 3.75 9.15 14.39
C TRP A 153 4.07 10.64 14.45
N GLN A 154 5.17 11.08 13.82
CA GLN A 154 5.53 12.50 13.75
C GLN A 154 4.50 13.30 12.97
N GLY A 155 4.01 12.76 11.85
CA GLY A 155 3.01 13.39 11.01
C GLY A 155 1.68 13.61 11.72
N ILE A 156 1.18 12.60 12.47
CA ILE A 156 -0.03 12.80 13.29
C ILE A 156 0.25 13.75 14.43
N GLU A 157 1.26 13.48 15.26
CA GLU A 157 1.41 14.19 16.52
C GLU A 157 1.55 15.69 16.30
N GLN A 158 2.37 16.08 15.32
CA GLN A 158 2.52 17.49 14.94
C GLN A 158 1.23 18.06 14.36
N ALA A 159 0.57 17.34 13.44
CA ALA A 159 -0.67 17.82 12.85
C ALA A 159 -1.81 17.95 13.87
N SER A 160 -1.90 17.04 14.84
CA SER A 160 -2.92 17.07 15.90
C SER A 160 -2.75 18.27 16.81
N ILE A 161 -1.52 18.61 17.18
CA ILE A 161 -1.23 19.81 17.99
C ILE A 161 -1.58 21.07 17.20
N ASP A 162 -1.16 21.15 15.93
CA ASP A 162 -1.44 22.31 15.08
C ASP A 162 -2.95 22.50 14.87
N LEU A 163 -3.67 21.42 14.53
CA LEU A 163 -5.11 21.44 14.25
C LEU A 163 -5.97 21.67 15.50
N ALA A 164 -5.48 21.32 16.69
CA ALA A 164 -6.20 21.57 17.94
C ALA A 164 -6.37 23.08 18.24
N LEU A 165 -5.59 23.95 17.58
CA LEU A 165 -5.76 25.40 17.67
C LEU A 165 -6.96 25.90 16.84
N ASP A 166 -7.28 25.21 15.74
CA ASP A 166 -8.29 25.63 14.77
C ASP A 166 -9.61 24.86 14.95
N PHE A 167 -9.57 23.64 15.50
CA PHE A 167 -10.72 22.74 15.60
C PHE A 167 -10.99 22.30 17.05
N ALA A 168 -12.24 22.45 17.48
CA ALA A 168 -12.68 22.08 18.83
C ALA A 168 -13.00 20.58 19.00
N TYR A 169 -13.14 19.84 17.91
CA TYR A 169 -13.57 18.44 17.91
C TYR A 169 -12.67 17.57 17.05
N VAL A 170 -12.43 16.35 17.52
CA VAL A 170 -11.72 15.30 16.77
C VAL A 170 -12.63 14.08 16.69
N LEU A 171 -12.80 13.56 15.49
CA LEU A 171 -13.55 12.33 15.22
C LEU A 171 -12.57 11.23 14.86
N HIS A 172 -12.61 10.13 15.62
CA HIS A 172 -11.82 8.93 15.31
C HIS A 172 -12.74 7.88 14.68
N GLY A 173 -12.36 7.41 13.49
CA GLY A 173 -13.02 6.30 12.79
C GLY A 173 -12.00 5.21 12.47
N ASP A 174 -12.42 3.96 12.60
CA ASP A 174 -11.63 2.79 12.21
C ASP A 174 -12.41 1.98 11.17
N ILE A 175 -11.72 1.51 10.13
CA ILE A 175 -12.30 0.61 9.12
C ILE A 175 -12.04 -0.82 9.57
N THR A 176 -13.07 -1.43 10.16
CA THR A 176 -13.02 -2.84 10.57
C THR A 176 -12.69 -3.74 9.38
N ASP A 177 -11.77 -4.69 9.60
CA ASP A 177 -11.37 -5.70 8.62
C ASP A 177 -11.11 -5.14 7.21
N CYS A 178 -10.40 -4.00 7.14
CA CYS A 178 -10.15 -3.25 5.91
C CYS A 178 -9.71 -4.15 4.74
N TYR A 179 -8.67 -4.97 4.92
CA TYR A 179 -8.14 -5.84 3.85
C TYR A 179 -9.15 -6.86 3.36
N ALA A 180 -9.89 -7.51 4.27
CA ALA A 180 -10.91 -8.50 3.93
C ALA A 180 -12.17 -7.87 3.31
N SER A 181 -12.42 -6.59 3.60
CA SER A 181 -13.57 -5.84 3.10
C SER A 181 -13.34 -5.16 1.75
N ILE A 182 -12.10 -5.13 1.24
CA ILE A 182 -11.81 -4.54 -0.07
C ILE A 182 -12.40 -5.41 -1.18
N TYR A 183 -13.31 -4.83 -1.96
CA TYR A 183 -13.78 -5.42 -3.20
C TYR A 183 -12.72 -5.25 -4.29
N THR A 184 -12.19 -6.32 -4.88
CA THR A 184 -11.00 -6.24 -5.75
C THR A 184 -11.21 -5.35 -6.98
N HIS A 185 -12.42 -5.32 -7.54
CA HIS A 185 -12.75 -4.43 -8.67
C HIS A 185 -12.69 -2.93 -8.31
N SER A 186 -12.76 -2.57 -7.03
CA SER A 186 -12.57 -1.18 -6.60
C SER A 186 -11.15 -0.67 -6.88
N ILE A 187 -10.17 -1.57 -7.03
CA ILE A 187 -8.80 -1.21 -7.44
C ILE A 187 -8.79 -0.68 -8.87
N ALA A 188 -9.53 -1.33 -9.78
CA ALA A 188 -9.69 -0.84 -11.14
C ALA A 188 -10.47 0.49 -11.18
N TRP A 189 -11.48 0.65 -10.31
CA TRP A 189 -12.21 1.91 -10.20
C TRP A 189 -11.30 3.04 -9.68
N ALA A 190 -10.47 2.74 -8.69
CA ALA A 190 -9.54 3.66 -8.11
C ALA A 190 -8.52 4.16 -9.15
N LEU A 191 -8.07 3.32 -10.09
CA LEU A 191 -7.12 3.74 -11.11
C LEU A 191 -7.74 4.39 -12.35
N HIS A 192 -8.86 3.86 -12.82
CA HIS A 192 -9.39 4.21 -14.15
C HIS A 192 -10.77 4.86 -14.12
N GLY A 193 -11.34 5.03 -12.93
CA GLY A 193 -12.73 5.43 -12.74
C GLY A 193 -13.70 4.27 -12.95
N LYS A 194 -14.81 4.31 -12.21
CA LYS A 194 -15.81 3.23 -12.19
C LYS A 194 -16.44 2.96 -13.56
N SER A 195 -16.70 4.00 -14.36
CA SER A 195 -17.31 3.88 -15.69
C SER A 195 -16.39 3.14 -16.68
N THR A 196 -15.16 3.62 -16.84
CA THR A 196 -14.14 3.02 -17.72
C THR A 196 -13.83 1.59 -17.32
N ALA A 197 -13.60 1.34 -16.03
CA ALA A 197 -13.29 0.01 -15.51
C ALA A 197 -14.44 -0.99 -15.76
N LYS A 198 -15.70 -0.56 -15.64
CA LYS A 198 -16.86 -1.41 -15.96
C LYS A 198 -16.96 -1.68 -17.47
N ALA A 199 -16.79 -0.66 -18.31
CA ALA A 199 -16.88 -0.81 -19.76
C ALA A 199 -15.79 -1.73 -20.32
N LYS A 200 -14.60 -1.71 -19.71
CA LYS A 200 -13.42 -2.47 -20.15
C LYS A 200 -13.02 -3.57 -19.16
N ARG A 201 -13.96 -4.20 -18.44
CA ARG A 201 -13.67 -5.10 -17.30
C ARG A 201 -12.70 -6.26 -17.59
N ARG A 202 -12.64 -6.74 -18.82
CA ARG A 202 -11.76 -7.86 -19.24
C ARG A 202 -10.46 -7.41 -19.92
N ASP A 203 -10.29 -6.10 -20.09
CA ASP A 203 -9.13 -5.53 -20.76
C ASP A 203 -7.96 -5.44 -19.77
N LEU A 204 -7.00 -6.36 -19.92
CA LEU A 204 -5.79 -6.41 -19.10
C LEU A 204 -4.72 -5.39 -19.53
N SER A 205 -4.96 -4.59 -20.58
CA SER A 205 -4.10 -3.44 -20.87
C SER A 205 -4.31 -2.31 -19.84
N LEU A 206 -5.44 -2.30 -19.15
CA LEU A 206 -5.69 -1.41 -18.01
C LEU A 206 -5.01 -1.97 -16.76
N SER A 207 -4.02 -1.23 -16.24
CA SER A 207 -3.24 -1.62 -15.06
C SER A 207 -4.09 -2.03 -13.86
N GLY A 208 -5.14 -1.27 -13.52
CA GLY A 208 -6.08 -1.63 -12.45
C GLY A 208 -6.82 -2.94 -12.66
N ASN A 209 -7.23 -3.28 -13.88
CA ASN A 209 -7.81 -4.61 -14.18
C ASN A 209 -6.76 -5.71 -14.09
N ALA A 210 -5.53 -5.42 -14.53
CA ALA A 210 -4.41 -6.35 -14.46
C ALA A 210 -3.99 -6.67 -13.01
N ILE A 211 -4.08 -5.68 -12.10
CA ILE A 211 -3.85 -5.85 -10.66
C ILE A 211 -4.99 -6.65 -10.03
N ASP A 212 -6.24 -6.25 -10.28
CA ASP A 212 -7.45 -6.94 -9.81
C ASP A 212 -7.45 -8.43 -10.23
N PHE A 213 -7.17 -8.72 -11.51
CA PHE A 213 -7.07 -10.08 -12.03
C PHE A 213 -6.03 -10.92 -11.27
N ARG A 214 -4.86 -10.35 -10.97
CA ARG A 214 -3.80 -11.05 -10.22
C ARG A 214 -4.21 -11.33 -8.78
N LEU A 215 -4.85 -10.37 -8.10
CA LEU A 215 -5.33 -10.55 -6.74
C LEU A 215 -6.44 -11.60 -6.64
N GLN A 216 -7.34 -11.66 -7.63
CA GLN A 216 -8.32 -12.76 -7.73
C GLN A 216 -7.62 -14.11 -7.92
N ASN A 217 -6.58 -14.18 -8.76
CA ASN A 217 -5.85 -15.43 -8.98
C ASN A 217 -5.10 -15.92 -7.72
N MET A 218 -4.73 -15.01 -6.81
CA MET A 218 -4.15 -15.35 -5.51
C MET A 218 -5.17 -15.88 -4.50
N GLN A 219 -6.48 -15.76 -4.78
CA GLN A 219 -7.56 -15.99 -3.83
C GLN A 219 -8.67 -16.87 -4.42
N HIS A 220 -8.32 -17.94 -5.14
CA HIS A 220 -9.28 -18.87 -5.73
C HIS A 220 -10.38 -18.17 -6.58
N GLY A 221 -10.04 -17.05 -7.22
CA GLY A 221 -10.98 -16.28 -8.04
C GLY A 221 -11.99 -15.43 -7.28
N GLN A 222 -11.87 -15.32 -5.96
CA GLN A 222 -12.72 -14.48 -5.13
C GLN A 222 -12.47 -12.99 -5.37
N THR A 223 -13.52 -12.19 -5.21
CA THR A 223 -13.50 -10.74 -5.42
C THR A 223 -13.60 -9.93 -4.13
N ASN A 224 -13.73 -10.61 -2.98
CA ASN A 224 -13.85 -9.99 -1.68
C ASN A 224 -12.57 -10.27 -0.89
N GLY A 225 -11.91 -9.22 -0.45
CA GLY A 225 -10.65 -9.28 0.25
C GLY A 225 -9.43 -9.15 -0.66
N ILE A 226 -8.33 -8.70 -0.08
CA ILE A 226 -6.99 -8.75 -0.65
C ILE A 226 -5.99 -9.29 0.39
N PRO A 227 -4.89 -9.95 -0.02
CA PRO A 227 -3.92 -10.49 0.92
C PRO A 227 -3.28 -9.42 1.81
N GLN A 228 -3.19 -9.65 3.12
CA GLN A 228 -2.58 -8.70 4.06
C GLN A 228 -1.15 -9.11 4.43
N GLY A 229 -0.21 -8.17 4.57
CA GLY A 229 1.11 -8.44 5.17
C GLY A 229 2.33 -8.12 4.32
N SER A 230 2.14 -7.55 3.13
CA SER A 230 3.21 -7.03 2.29
C SER A 230 3.02 -5.56 1.98
N VAL A 231 4.12 -4.84 1.80
CA VAL A 231 4.13 -3.41 1.46
C VAL A 231 3.44 -3.14 0.11
N LEU A 232 3.56 -4.09 -0.82
CA LEU A 232 2.91 -4.01 -2.12
C LEU A 232 1.38 -3.94 -2.00
N VAL A 233 0.79 -4.79 -1.15
CA VAL A 233 -0.67 -4.80 -0.97
C VAL A 233 -1.14 -3.63 -0.11
N ASP A 234 -0.30 -3.09 0.77
CA ASP A 234 -0.62 -1.84 1.46
C ASP A 234 -0.82 -0.69 0.48
N LEU A 235 0.08 -0.53 -0.50
CA LEU A 235 -0.09 0.50 -1.52
C LEU A 235 -1.38 0.30 -2.34
N ILE A 236 -1.75 -0.95 -2.63
CA ILE A 236 -3.02 -1.28 -3.29
C ILE A 236 -4.21 -0.87 -2.42
N ALA A 237 -4.15 -1.15 -1.12
CA ALA A 237 -5.18 -0.74 -0.20
C ALA A 237 -5.27 0.79 -0.11
N GLU A 238 -4.15 1.52 -0.13
CA GLU A 238 -4.13 2.99 -0.13
C GLU A 238 -4.66 3.58 -1.43
N MET A 239 -4.53 2.86 -2.54
CA MET A 239 -5.12 3.28 -3.80
C MET A 239 -6.65 3.26 -3.71
N VAL A 240 -7.23 2.24 -3.09
CA VAL A 240 -8.68 2.14 -2.86
C VAL A 240 -9.15 3.20 -1.86
N LEU A 241 -8.44 3.39 -0.74
CA LEU A 241 -8.81 4.42 0.23
C LEU A 241 -8.65 5.84 -0.31
N GLY A 242 -7.58 6.14 -1.06
CA GLY A 242 -7.42 7.43 -1.72
C GLY A 242 -8.55 7.74 -2.72
N TYR A 243 -9.12 6.71 -3.35
CA TYR A 243 -10.33 6.89 -4.15
C TYR A 243 -11.57 7.17 -3.30
N ALA A 244 -11.72 6.51 -2.15
CA ALA A 244 -12.78 6.82 -1.19
C ALA A 244 -12.66 8.26 -0.65
N ASP A 245 -11.44 8.74 -0.42
CA ASP A 245 -11.16 10.10 0.03
C ASP A 245 -11.55 11.14 -1.02
N LEU A 246 -11.26 10.86 -2.29
CA LEU A 246 -11.68 11.70 -3.40
C LEU A 246 -13.20 11.81 -3.47
N GLU A 247 -13.91 10.69 -3.32
CA GLU A 247 -15.39 10.67 -3.29
C GLU A 247 -15.94 11.38 -2.05
N LEU A 248 -15.27 11.27 -0.90
CA LEU A 248 -15.63 11.99 0.32
C LEU A 248 -15.47 13.50 0.14
N SER A 249 -14.33 13.95 -0.39
CA SER A 249 -14.06 15.36 -0.66
C SER A 249 -15.12 15.96 -1.59
N GLN A 250 -15.49 15.25 -2.65
CA GLN A 250 -16.56 15.67 -3.57
C GLN A 250 -17.91 15.83 -2.85
N ARG A 251 -18.31 14.86 -2.02
CA ARG A 251 -19.57 14.94 -1.27
C ARG A 251 -19.58 16.05 -0.22
N LEU A 252 -18.45 16.29 0.45
CA LEU A 252 -18.32 17.40 1.40
C LEU A 252 -18.43 18.75 0.69
N ALA A 253 -17.84 18.88 -0.50
CA ALA A 253 -18.00 20.06 -1.35
C ALA A 253 -19.45 20.28 -1.79
N ASP A 254 -20.15 19.22 -2.24
CA ASP A 254 -21.56 19.28 -2.66
C ASP A 254 -22.50 19.70 -1.52
N THR A 255 -22.19 19.26 -0.29
CA THR A 255 -22.91 19.63 0.93
C THR A 255 -22.46 20.95 1.55
N LYS A 256 -21.47 21.63 0.94
CA LYS A 256 -20.90 22.90 1.40
C LYS A 256 -20.27 22.84 2.81
N ILE A 257 -19.78 21.68 3.22
CA ILE A 257 -19.02 21.54 4.46
C ILE A 257 -17.57 21.95 4.16
N THR A 258 -17.11 23.06 4.74
CA THR A 258 -15.78 23.62 4.44
C THR A 258 -14.79 23.50 5.58
N ASP A 259 -15.25 23.41 6.82
CA ASP A 259 -14.40 23.55 8.00
C ASP A 259 -14.08 22.17 8.58
N PHE A 260 -13.22 21.44 7.87
CA PHE A 260 -12.78 20.11 8.27
C PHE A 260 -11.33 19.85 7.86
N GLN A 261 -10.70 18.93 8.58
CA GLN A 261 -9.42 18.33 8.19
C GLN A 261 -9.51 16.82 8.45
N VAL A 262 -9.06 16.02 7.50
CA VAL A 262 -8.97 14.55 7.61
C VAL A 262 -7.50 14.14 7.58
N GLY A 263 -7.08 13.41 8.61
CA GLY A 263 -5.79 12.71 8.64
C GLY A 263 -6.04 11.21 8.54
N LEU A 264 -5.45 10.57 7.51
CA LEU A 264 -5.56 9.14 7.30
C LEU A 264 -4.27 8.44 7.62
N VAL A 265 -4.44 7.38 8.41
CA VAL A 265 -3.36 6.65 9.01
C VAL A 265 -3.71 5.19 9.15
N ARG A 266 -2.70 4.34 9.00
CA ARG A 266 -2.83 2.92 9.26
C ARG A 266 -1.85 2.48 10.33
N ASN A 267 -2.41 1.98 11.42
CA ASN A 267 -1.60 1.34 12.45
C ASN A 267 -1.27 -0.09 11.99
N PHE A 268 -0.08 -0.26 11.40
CA PHE A 268 0.42 -1.55 10.93
C PHE A 268 1.16 -2.35 12.00
N VAL A 269 1.25 -1.81 13.20
CA VAL A 269 1.95 -2.40 14.33
C VAL A 269 0.88 -2.87 15.32
N CYS A 270 0.93 -4.15 15.70
CA CYS A 270 0.28 -4.54 16.95
C CYS A 270 1.00 -3.78 18.05
N GLU A 271 0.28 -2.94 18.79
CA GLU A 271 0.74 -2.54 20.10
C GLU A 271 1.00 -3.84 20.88
N ALA A 272 2.26 -4.03 21.28
CA ALA A 272 2.66 -5.15 22.14
C ALA A 272 2.55 -4.71 23.60
#